data_AF-A0A352GLF1-F1
#
_entry.id   AF-A0A352GLF1-F1
#
_cell.length_a   1.000
_cell.length_b   1.000
_cell.length_c   1.000
_cell.angle_alpha   90.00
_cell.angle_beta   90.00
_cell.angle_gamma   90.00
#
_symmetry.space_group_name_H-M   'P 1'
#
loop_
_entity.id
_entity.type
_entity.pdbx_description
1 polymer ?
#
loop_
_entity_poly.entity_id
_entity_poly.type
_entity_poly.pdbx_seq_one_letter_code
_entity_poly.pdbx_strand_id
1 'polypeptide(L)' 'MAMELKNDPALYHPSRRPAVSGGPVFDLQSEYSPAGDQPEAIAELTAGLEAGERDQVLLGVTGSGKTFTMA' A
#
# COMPACT_ATOMS: atom_id res chain seq x y z
N MET A 1 -6.17 -6.41 -29.52
CA MET A 1 -5.22 -7.30 -28.81
C MET A 1 -5.19 -7.12 -27.28
N ALA A 2 -5.60 -5.97 -26.71
CA ALA A 2 -5.62 -5.75 -25.25
C ALA A 2 -6.99 -6.00 -24.57
N MET A 3 -8.03 -6.40 -25.30
CA MET A 3 -9.41 -6.53 -24.79
C MET A 3 -9.80 -7.96 -24.36
N GLU A 4 -8.95 -8.98 -24.58
CA GLU A 4 -9.29 -10.39 -24.29
C GLU A 4 -8.88 -10.88 -22.90
N LEU A 5 -7.97 -10.19 -22.20
CA LEU A 5 -7.53 -10.63 -20.86
C LEU A 5 -8.55 -10.36 -19.74
N LYS A 6 -9.52 -9.46 -19.96
CA LYS A 6 -10.50 -9.08 -18.92
C LYS A 6 -11.52 -10.17 -18.58
N ASN A 7 -11.63 -11.20 -19.43
CA ASN A 7 -12.59 -12.30 -19.26
C ASN A 7 -11.91 -13.68 -19.12
N ASP A 8 -10.61 -13.71 -18.83
CA ASP A 8 -9.91 -14.98 -18.59
C ASP A 8 -10.42 -15.59 -17.27
N PRO A 9 -11.08 -16.76 -17.29
CA PRO A 9 -11.57 -17.41 -16.08
C PRO A 9 -10.44 -17.87 -15.13
N ALA A 10 -9.19 -17.89 -15.58
CA ALA A 10 -8.03 -18.14 -14.74
C ALA A 10 -7.56 -16.90 -13.95
N LEU A 11 -7.99 -15.70 -14.34
CA LEU A 11 -7.62 -14.45 -13.67
C LEU A 11 -8.65 -14.09 -12.61
N TYR A 12 -8.23 -14.11 -11.35
CA TYR A 12 -9.04 -13.62 -10.24
C TYR A 12 -9.18 -12.10 -10.32
N HIS A 13 -10.41 -11.63 -10.54
CA HIS A 13 -10.77 -10.22 -10.51
C HIS A 13 -11.55 -9.92 -9.23
N PRO A 14 -10.89 -9.51 -8.12
CA PRO A 14 -11.61 -9.14 -6.91
C PRO A 14 -12.51 -7.93 -7.19
N SER A 15 -13.75 -7.96 -6.69
CA SER A 15 -14.59 -6.77 -6.66
C SER A 15 -13.93 -5.73 -5.74
N ARG A 16 -13.68 -4.52 -6.26
CA ARG A 16 -13.17 -3.44 -5.42
C ARG A 16 -14.22 -3.08 -4.39
N ARG A 17 -13.84 -3.07 -3.12
CA ARG A 17 -14.66 -2.41 -2.10
C ARG A 17 -14.72 -0.91 -2.42
N PRO A 18 -15.92 -0.30 -2.40
CA PRO A 18 -16.01 1.15 -2.47
C PRO A 18 -15.27 1.75 -1.27
N ALA A 19 -14.67 2.93 -1.46
CA ALA A 19 -14.05 3.67 -0.37
C ALA A 19 -15.09 3.97 0.71
N VAL A 20 -14.79 3.61 1.96
CA VAL A 20 -15.67 3.91 3.10
C VAL A 20 -15.37 5.34 3.55
N SER A 21 -16.33 6.26 3.42
CA SER A 21 -16.22 7.61 3.95
C SER A 21 -16.71 7.68 5.40
N GLY A 22 -15.99 8.39 6.27
CA GLY A 22 -16.48 8.75 7.61
C GLY A 22 -16.20 7.74 8.73
N GLY A 23 -15.18 6.90 8.61
CA GLY A 23 -14.66 6.10 9.73
C GLY A 23 -13.77 6.92 10.69
N PRO A 24 -13.45 6.39 11.87
CA PRO A 24 -12.46 7.00 12.75
C PRO A 24 -11.10 7.11 12.05
N VAL A 25 -10.33 8.16 12.40
CA VAL A 25 -8.95 8.31 11.93
C VAL A 25 -8.13 7.11 12.39
N PHE A 26 -7.30 6.58 11.49
CA PHE A 26 -6.38 5.51 11.83
C PHE A 26 -5.33 6.04 12.83
N ASP A 27 -5.17 5.32 13.95
CA ASP A 27 -4.26 5.69 15.03
C ASP A 27 -3.32 4.50 15.32
N LEU A 28 -2.07 4.63 14.87
CA LEU A 28 -1.06 3.57 14.99
C LEU A 28 -0.52 3.50 16.42
N GLN A 29 -0.80 2.40 17.10
CA GLN A 29 -0.31 2.13 18.46
C GLN A 29 0.98 1.29 18.40
N SER A 30 2.11 1.87 18.82
CA SER A 30 3.41 1.22 18.83
C SER A 30 4.33 1.80 19.91
N GLU A 31 5.12 0.94 20.56
CA GLU A 31 6.19 1.36 21.47
C GLU A 31 7.47 1.79 20.71
N TYR A 32 7.54 1.50 19.41
CA TYR A 32 8.69 1.75 18.56
C TYR A 32 8.41 2.89 17.58
N SER A 33 9.43 3.71 17.32
CA SER A 33 9.42 4.68 16.23
C SER A 33 10.04 4.09 14.96
N PRO A 34 9.65 4.55 13.77
CA PRO A 34 10.32 4.17 12.52
C PRO A 34 11.83 4.40 12.60
N ALA A 35 12.60 3.46 12.08
CA ALA A 35 14.07 3.48 12.16
C ALA A 35 14.71 2.91 10.89
N GLY A 36 16.01 3.17 10.72
CA GLY A 36 16.73 2.84 9.48
C GLY A 36 16.11 3.57 8.29
N ASP A 37 15.83 2.84 7.22
CA ASP A 37 15.27 3.40 5.98
C ASP A 37 13.73 3.52 6.00
N GLN A 38 13.08 3.09 7.09
CA GLN A 38 11.61 3.14 7.20
C GLN A 38 11.04 4.56 7.09
N PRO A 39 11.60 5.62 7.73
CA PRO A 39 11.05 6.97 7.61
C PRO A 39 11.05 7.48 6.16
N GLU A 40 12.09 7.18 5.39
CA GLU A 40 12.20 7.56 3.98
C GLU A 40 11.18 6.81 3.13
N ALA A 41 11.08 5.48 3.30
CA ALA A 41 10.09 4.67 2.59
C ALA A 41 8.65 5.12 2.87
N ILE A 42 8.32 5.49 4.12
CA ILE A 42 6.99 6.04 4.48
C ILE A 42 6.74 7.36 3.75
N ALA A 43 7.73 8.26 3.74
CA ALA A 43 7.61 9.56 3.10
C ALA A 43 7.41 9.44 1.58
N GLU A 44 8.19 8.59 0.91
CA GLU A 44 8.07 8.36 -0.53
C GLU A 44 6.72 7.75 -0.92
N LEU A 45 6.29 6.70 -0.21
CA LEU A 45 5.00 6.06 -0.48
C LEU A 45 3.83 7.01 -0.27
N THR A 46 3.89 7.83 0.79
CA THR A 46 2.86 8.83 1.09
C THR A 46 2.82 9.90 0.00
N ALA A 47 3.98 10.41 -0.42
CA ALA A 47 4.07 11.38 -1.50
C ALA A 47 3.51 10.84 -2.82
N GLY A 48 3.79 9.58 -3.16
CA GLY A 48 3.21 8.91 -4.34
C GLY A 48 1.69 8.79 -4.25
N LEU A 49 1.15 8.47 -3.06
CA LEU A 49 -0.31 8.43 -2.84
C LEU A 49 -0.96 9.80 -3.04
N GLU A 50 -0.37 10.86 -2.49
CA GLU A 50 -0.84 12.23 -2.64
C GLU A 50 -0.75 12.72 -4.11
N ALA A 51 0.26 12.25 -4.85
CA ALA A 51 0.42 12.52 -6.27
C ALA A 51 -0.55 11.71 -7.17
N GLY A 52 -1.33 10.79 -6.60
CA GLY A 52 -2.28 9.95 -7.33
C GLY A 52 -1.63 8.78 -8.08
N GLU A 53 -0.43 8.37 -7.68
CA GLU A 53 0.23 7.19 -8.23
C GLU A 53 -0.57 5.94 -7.88
N ARG A 54 -0.98 5.19 -8.91
CA ARG A 54 -1.82 4.00 -8.73
C ARG A 54 -1.03 2.77 -8.31
N ASP A 55 0.20 2.64 -8.80
CA ASP A 55 1.02 1.44 -8.67
C ASP A 55 2.35 1.85 -8.04
N GLN A 56 2.62 1.38 -6.81
CA GLN A 56 3.84 1.65 -6.06
C GLN A 56 4.38 0.34 -5.45
N VAL A 57 5.69 0.23 -5.30
CA VAL A 57 6.35 -0.99 -4.79
C VAL A 57 7.27 -0.64 -3.63
N LEU A 58 7.00 -1.22 -2.45
CA LEU A 58 7.94 -1.19 -1.33
C LEU A 58 8.93 -2.35 -1.47
N LEU A 59 10.15 -2.06 -1.92
CA LEU A 59 11.23 -3.03 -1.93
C LEU A 59 11.94 -3.02 -0.58
N GLY A 60 11.92 -4.16 0.12
CA GLY A 60 12.62 -4.30 1.40
C GLY A 60 13.06 -5.73 1.67
N VAL A 61 14.22 -5.86 2.32
CA VAL A 61 14.79 -7.16 2.71
C VAL A 61 13.95 -7.85 3.80
N THR A 62 14.22 -9.12 4.08
CA THR A 62 13.56 -9.85 5.17
C THR A 62 13.98 -9.26 6.52
N GLY A 63 13.02 -9.06 7.43
CA GLY A 63 13.29 -8.50 8.76
C GLY A 63 13.38 -6.97 8.84
N SER A 64 13.27 -6.24 7.72
CA SER A 64 13.34 -4.76 7.71
C SER A 64 12.11 -4.05 8.28
N GLY A 65 11.07 -4.78 8.69
CA GLY A 65 9.85 -4.20 9.25
C GLY A 65 8.82 -3.69 8.22
N LYS A 66 8.75 -4.26 7.01
CA LYS A 66 7.80 -3.85 5.95
C LYS A 66 6.34 -3.71 6.40
N THR A 67 5.89 -4.55 7.33
CA THR A 67 4.54 -4.43 7.90
C THR A 67 4.36 -3.15 8.70
N PHE A 68 5.36 -2.76 9.49
CA PHE A 68 5.34 -1.52 10.27
C PHE A 68 5.46 -0.29 9.37
N THR A 69 6.23 -0.38 8.27
CA THR A 69 6.30 0.67 7.24
C THR A 69 4.95 0.91 6.55
N MET A 70 4.10 -0.10 6.43
CA MET A 70 2.82 -0.03 5.71
C MET A 70 1.61 0.30 6.59
N ALA A 71 1.77 0.26 7.91
CA ALA A 71 0.71 0.53 8.86
C ALA A 71 0.57 2.04 9.05
#